data_AF-A0A956V029-F1
#
_entry.id   AF-A0A956V029-F1
#
_cell.length_a   1.000
_cell.length_b   1.000
_cell.length_c   1.000
_cell.angle_alpha   90.00
_cell.angle_beta   90.00
_cell.angle_gamma   90.00
#
_symmetry.space_group_name_H-M   'P 1'
#
loop_
_entity.id
_entity.type
_entity.pdbx_description
1 polymer ?
#
loop_
_entity_poly.entity_id
_entity_poly.type
_entity_poly.pdbx_seq_one_letter_code
_entity_poly.pdbx_strand_id
1 'polypeptide(L)'
;MIPRASKLSVLVVLLLLSACGGGDNKAGDEATSTTAPAAKSSSPEVSISTEGTESGAISSDDQGTCSHFTAGKFQSDAEFQKEVYACVDVYDWPVEYPADASKIVERSSDPNSRSELGLARGLVGTLNQCSWTMTWLDAYKTGDTERQAEAMTVMTDDIPYYYDGGDDGIPDRNSQRIVEGAEMGDPTEAQLFVTANCQPAYWVVDP
;
A
#
# COMPACT_ATOMS: atom_id res chain seq x y z
N MET A 1 -15.17 -47.27 -22.75
CA MET A 1 -16.36 -47.02 -21.91
C MET A 1 -16.07 -47.47 -20.50
N ILE A 2 -15.77 -46.52 -19.61
CA ILE A 2 -15.69 -46.71 -18.15
C ILE A 2 -16.17 -45.38 -17.54
N PRO A 3 -17.25 -45.33 -16.75
CA PRO A 3 -17.67 -44.12 -16.07
C PRO A 3 -17.00 -44.03 -14.70
N ARG A 4 -16.51 -42.85 -14.33
CA ARG A 4 -16.21 -42.51 -12.93
C ARG A 4 -16.93 -41.23 -12.55
N ALA A 5 -18.05 -41.42 -11.87
CA ALA A 5 -18.66 -40.45 -10.97
C ALA A 5 -17.88 -40.38 -9.64
N SER A 6 -18.30 -39.47 -8.75
CA SER A 6 -17.96 -39.34 -7.31
C SER A 6 -16.79 -38.38 -6.98
N LYS A 7 -16.90 -37.36 -6.10
CA LYS A 7 -17.91 -36.98 -5.09
C LYS A 7 -17.87 -35.47 -4.85
N LEU A 8 -19.03 -34.86 -4.64
CA LEU A 8 -19.19 -33.63 -3.86
C LEU A 8 -18.78 -33.91 -2.42
N SER A 9 -17.84 -33.14 -1.86
CA SER A 9 -17.66 -33.01 -0.42
C SER A 9 -18.27 -31.68 0.01
N VAL A 10 -19.40 -31.78 0.69
CA VAL A 10 -20.02 -30.68 1.44
C VAL A 10 -19.24 -30.54 2.75
N LEU A 11 -18.52 -29.43 2.92
CA LEU A 11 -17.92 -29.10 4.21
C LEU A 11 -18.91 -28.22 4.98
N VAL A 12 -19.50 -28.81 6.03
CA VAL A 12 -20.30 -28.11 7.04
C VAL A 12 -19.32 -27.52 8.05
N VAL A 13 -19.21 -26.20 8.13
CA VAL A 13 -18.52 -25.53 9.25
C VAL A 13 -19.60 -25.06 10.23
N LEU A 14 -19.58 -25.69 11.42
CA LEU A 14 -20.45 -25.36 12.54
C LEU A 14 -20.11 -23.99 13.11
N LEU A 15 -21.13 -23.13 13.21
CA LEU A 15 -21.20 -21.98 14.10
C LEU A 15 -21.20 -22.45 15.56
N LEU A 16 -20.18 -22.03 16.34
CA LEU A 16 -20.21 -22.06 17.80
C LEU A 16 -20.40 -20.62 18.31
N LEU A 17 -21.66 -20.26 18.52
CA LEU A 17 -22.07 -19.12 19.36
C LEU A 17 -21.79 -19.49 20.82
N SER A 18 -20.86 -18.78 21.47
CA SER A 18 -20.62 -18.88 22.91
C SER A 18 -20.90 -17.53 23.59
N ALA A 19 -22.12 -17.46 24.11
CA ALA A 19 -22.65 -16.72 25.26
C ALA A 19 -21.87 -15.55 25.92
N CYS A 20 -22.66 -14.49 26.17
CA CYS A 20 -22.60 -13.53 27.27
C CYS A 20 -21.87 -14.00 28.53
N GLY A 21 -20.94 -13.16 29.01
CA GLY A 21 -20.47 -13.13 30.38
C GLY A 21 -20.30 -11.68 30.84
N GLY A 22 -21.32 -11.15 31.51
CA GLY A 22 -21.26 -9.85 32.18
C GLY A 22 -20.38 -9.90 33.43
N GLY A 23 -19.66 -8.81 33.68
CA GLY A 23 -18.86 -8.62 34.88
C GLY A 23 -18.53 -7.14 35.08
N ASP A 24 -19.38 -6.45 35.84
CA ASP A 24 -19.09 -5.15 36.43
C ASP A 24 -17.89 -5.27 37.38
N ASN A 25 -16.84 -4.44 37.21
CA ASN A 25 -15.91 -4.10 38.29
C ASN A 25 -15.21 -2.75 38.08
N LYS A 26 -15.70 -1.78 38.87
CA LYS A 26 -15.00 -0.74 39.63
C LYS A 26 -13.88 0.11 39.00
N ALA A 27 -14.13 1.42 39.13
CA ALA A 27 -13.20 2.53 39.18
C ALA A 27 -11.99 2.31 40.10
N GLY A 28 -10.86 2.92 39.73
CA GLY A 28 -9.74 3.18 40.62
C GLY A 28 -8.44 3.49 39.89
N ASP A 29 -8.08 4.78 39.93
CA ASP A 29 -6.73 5.33 40.05
C ASP A 29 -6.01 5.95 38.85
N GLU A 30 -5.80 7.26 39.05
CA GLU A 30 -4.86 8.17 38.41
C GLU A 30 -3.43 7.60 38.37
N ALA A 31 -2.75 7.83 37.24
CA ALA A 31 -1.30 7.96 37.24
C ALA A 31 -0.84 8.89 36.10
N THR A 32 -0.73 10.17 36.46
CA THR A 32 0.42 11.05 36.21
C THR A 32 1.08 11.03 34.83
N SER A 33 0.78 12.09 34.09
CA SER A 33 1.53 12.65 32.97
C SER A 33 3.01 12.88 33.29
N THR A 34 3.92 12.40 32.43
CA THR A 34 5.33 12.82 32.41
C THR A 34 5.69 13.28 31.00
N THR A 35 5.77 14.59 30.84
CA THR A 35 6.30 15.29 29.66
C THR A 35 7.83 15.22 29.66
N ALA A 36 8.44 14.71 28.58
CA ALA A 36 9.87 14.80 28.34
C ALA A 36 10.17 15.89 27.28
N PRO A 37 11.24 16.69 27.44
CA PRO A 37 11.52 17.83 26.56
C PRO A 37 12.22 17.45 25.25
N ALA A 38 11.90 18.23 24.21
CA ALA A 38 12.46 18.18 22.87
C ALA A 38 13.95 18.55 22.82
N ALA A 39 14.75 17.72 22.14
CA ALA A 39 16.12 18.05 21.76
C ALA A 39 16.14 18.71 20.37
N LYS A 40 16.66 19.93 20.30
CA LYS A 40 16.99 20.62 19.04
C LYS A 40 18.28 20.05 18.48
N SER A 41 18.24 19.52 17.27
CA SER A 41 19.42 19.19 16.47
C SER A 41 19.57 20.26 15.38
N SER A 42 20.67 21.00 15.42
CA SER A 42 21.08 21.98 14.41
C SER A 42 22.16 21.34 13.54
N SER A 43 21.95 21.25 12.23
CA SER A 43 22.99 20.84 11.27
C SER A 43 23.21 21.97 10.25
N PRO A 44 24.46 22.25 9.82
CA PRO A 44 24.78 23.42 9.02
C PRO A 44 24.47 23.24 7.52
N GLU A 45 23.97 24.30 6.89
CA GLU A 45 23.87 24.45 5.44
C GLU A 45 25.27 24.57 4.81
N VAL A 46 25.52 23.75 3.80
CA VAL A 46 26.67 23.87 2.89
C VAL A 46 26.11 24.31 1.54
N SER A 47 26.39 25.55 1.15
CA SER A 47 26.07 26.07 -0.18
C SER A 47 27.22 25.75 -1.14
N ILE A 48 26.95 24.96 -2.18
CA ILE A 48 27.83 24.79 -3.33
C ILE A 48 27.08 25.29 -4.56
N SER A 49 27.51 26.44 -5.08
CA SER A 49 27.08 26.95 -6.38
C SER A 49 27.95 26.33 -7.47
N THR A 50 27.33 25.65 -8.43
CA THR A 50 27.98 25.26 -9.69
C THR A 50 27.12 25.75 -10.84
N GLU A 51 27.64 26.72 -11.59
CA GLU A 51 27.05 27.19 -12.84
C GLU A 51 27.50 26.32 -14.03
N GLY A 52 26.56 26.04 -14.91
CA GLY A 52 26.79 25.89 -16.35
C GLY A 52 26.86 24.47 -16.90
N THR A 53 25.83 24.07 -17.65
CA THR A 53 25.89 23.62 -19.06
C THR A 53 24.48 23.21 -19.52
N GLU A 54 23.96 23.87 -20.56
CA GLU A 54 22.66 23.60 -21.17
C GLU A 54 22.61 22.22 -21.86
N SER A 55 21.93 21.28 -21.23
CA SER A 55 21.33 20.08 -21.83
C SER A 55 20.00 19.91 -21.09
N GLY A 56 18.87 19.93 -21.82
CA GLY A 56 17.50 20.08 -21.29
C GLY A 56 17.33 19.61 -19.85
N ALA A 57 17.52 20.54 -18.92
CA ALA A 57 17.64 20.22 -17.51
C ALA A 57 16.25 19.91 -16.97
N ILE A 58 16.04 18.65 -16.61
CA ILE A 58 14.98 18.27 -15.68
C ILE A 58 15.29 19.03 -14.38
N SER A 59 14.38 19.90 -13.96
CA SER A 59 14.57 20.80 -12.82
C SER A 59 14.90 19.99 -11.57
N SER A 60 15.91 20.43 -10.81
CA SER A 60 16.40 19.77 -9.59
C SER A 60 15.48 19.95 -8.38
N ASP A 61 14.42 20.76 -8.53
CA ASP A 61 13.31 20.88 -7.57
C ASP A 61 12.27 19.77 -7.73
N ASP A 62 12.45 18.90 -8.73
CA ASP A 62 11.61 17.73 -9.02
C ASP A 62 12.17 16.49 -8.27
N GLN A 63 12.53 16.65 -7.00
CA GLN A 63 12.94 15.53 -6.16
C GLN A 63 11.71 14.82 -5.62
N GLY A 64 11.45 13.63 -6.15
CA GLY A 64 10.74 12.60 -5.40
C GLY A 64 9.22 12.63 -5.48
N THR A 65 8.64 13.15 -6.56
CA THR A 65 7.23 12.86 -6.84
C THR A 65 7.14 11.78 -7.90
N CYS A 66 6.35 10.75 -7.61
CA CYS A 66 5.89 9.74 -8.57
C CYS A 66 4.93 10.40 -9.59
N SER A 67 5.38 11.45 -10.28
CA SER A 67 4.56 12.35 -11.09
C SER A 67 5.38 13.15 -12.11
N HIS A 68 6.54 12.66 -12.56
CA HIS A 68 7.36 13.41 -13.52
C HIS A 68 6.66 13.62 -14.88
N PHE A 69 5.61 12.85 -15.15
CA PHE A 69 4.88 12.89 -16.40
C PHE A 69 3.36 12.99 -16.17
N THR A 70 2.85 14.21 -16.01
CA THR A 70 1.41 14.49 -15.78
C THR A 70 0.60 14.77 -17.04
N ALA A 71 1.22 14.84 -18.24
CA ALA A 71 0.49 15.06 -19.51
C ALA A 71 1.19 14.43 -20.73
N GLY A 72 0.46 13.62 -21.52
CA GLY A 72 0.99 12.94 -22.72
C GLY A 72 1.10 11.40 -22.64
N LYS A 73 2.13 10.85 -23.29
CA LYS A 73 2.49 9.42 -23.30
C LYS A 73 3.98 9.27 -22.96
N PHE A 74 4.37 8.16 -22.34
CA PHE A 74 5.80 7.79 -22.27
C PHE A 74 6.34 7.66 -23.71
N GLN A 75 7.50 8.26 -23.99
CA GLN A 75 8.15 8.22 -25.30
C GLN A 75 8.96 6.95 -25.50
N SER A 76 9.28 6.23 -24.41
CA SER A 76 10.02 4.96 -24.46
C SER A 76 9.76 4.08 -23.22
N ASP A 77 10.05 2.78 -23.36
CA ASP A 77 10.08 1.85 -22.21
C ASP A 77 11.06 2.30 -21.11
N ALA A 78 12.15 2.96 -21.48
CA ALA A 78 13.14 3.45 -20.52
C ALA A 78 12.59 4.58 -19.63
N GLU A 79 11.72 5.44 -20.18
CA GLU A 79 11.03 6.48 -19.39
C GLU A 79 10.00 5.85 -18.43
N PHE A 80 9.22 4.87 -18.90
CA PHE A 80 8.31 4.12 -18.03
C PHE A 80 9.06 3.40 -16.92
N GLN A 81 10.16 2.72 -17.23
CA GLN A 81 11.01 2.07 -16.25
C GLN A 81 11.54 3.07 -15.22
N LYS A 82 12.08 4.22 -15.66
CA LYS A 82 12.56 5.25 -14.75
C LYS A 82 11.46 5.73 -13.79
N GLU A 83 10.24 5.93 -14.31
CA GLU A 83 9.10 6.35 -13.49
C GLU A 83 8.68 5.30 -12.47
N VAL A 84 8.62 4.01 -12.86
CA VAL A 84 8.30 2.93 -11.91
C VAL A 84 9.30 2.89 -10.75
N TYR A 85 10.59 3.03 -11.04
CA TYR A 85 11.62 3.05 -10.00
C TYR A 85 11.46 4.26 -9.08
N ALA A 86 11.27 5.45 -9.64
CA ALA A 86 11.02 6.66 -8.86
C ALA A 86 9.78 6.52 -7.97
N CYS A 87 8.70 5.92 -8.50
CA CYS A 87 7.49 5.65 -7.74
C CYS A 87 7.72 4.67 -6.59
N VAL A 88 8.45 3.58 -6.82
CA VAL A 88 8.75 2.60 -5.76
C VAL A 88 9.51 3.24 -4.60
N ASP A 89 10.46 4.15 -4.89
CA ASP A 89 11.25 4.85 -3.87
C ASP A 89 10.45 5.88 -3.04
N VAL A 90 9.28 6.31 -3.51
CA VAL A 90 8.42 7.30 -2.83
C VAL A 90 7.48 6.67 -1.81
N TYR A 91 7.04 5.44 -2.05
CA TYR A 91 6.11 4.75 -1.15
C TYR A 91 6.85 4.02 -0.03
N ASP A 92 6.26 4.06 1.17
CA ASP A 92 6.66 3.16 2.25
C ASP A 92 6.09 1.76 2.02
N TRP A 93 6.94 0.75 2.12
CA TRP A 93 6.57 -0.64 1.91
C TRP A 93 6.67 -1.43 3.22
N PRO A 94 5.75 -2.36 3.50
CA PRO A 94 5.90 -3.27 4.61
C PRO A 94 7.09 -4.20 4.38
N VAL A 95 7.84 -4.54 5.45
CA VAL A 95 9.07 -5.35 5.37
C VAL A 95 8.82 -6.75 4.78
N GLU A 96 7.65 -7.33 5.05
CA GLU A 96 7.25 -8.64 4.52
C GLU A 96 6.82 -8.56 3.06
N TYR A 97 6.39 -7.37 2.62
CA TYR A 97 6.00 -7.15 1.24
C TYR A 97 6.65 -5.91 0.57
N PRO A 98 7.99 -5.93 0.36
CA PRO A 98 8.68 -4.85 -0.36
C PRO A 98 8.36 -4.87 -1.86
N ALA A 99 8.39 -3.72 -2.54
CA ALA A 99 8.31 -3.71 -4.00
C ALA A 99 9.62 -4.11 -4.68
N ASP A 100 9.51 -4.86 -5.78
CA ASP A 100 10.60 -5.06 -6.74
C ASP A 100 10.28 -4.33 -8.05
N ALA A 101 10.87 -3.14 -8.22
CA ALA A 101 10.68 -2.31 -9.40
C ALA A 101 11.03 -3.04 -10.71
N SER A 102 12.02 -3.94 -10.69
CA SER A 102 12.40 -4.72 -11.89
C SER A 102 11.29 -5.68 -12.28
N LYS A 103 10.70 -6.39 -11.31
CA LYS A 103 9.57 -7.30 -11.56
C LYS A 103 8.30 -6.57 -12.01
N ILE A 104 8.06 -5.37 -11.47
CA ILE A 104 6.94 -4.52 -11.88
C ILE A 104 7.10 -4.14 -13.36
N VAL A 105 8.30 -3.71 -13.77
CA VAL A 105 8.60 -3.37 -15.17
C VAL A 105 8.53 -4.60 -16.07
N GLU A 106 9.06 -5.75 -15.66
CA GLU A 106 9.00 -6.99 -16.44
C GLU A 106 7.55 -7.40 -16.75
N ARG A 107 6.68 -7.33 -15.74
CA ARG A 107 5.30 -7.85 -15.82
C ARG A 107 4.30 -6.91 -16.43
N SER A 108 4.60 -5.62 -16.48
CA SER A 108 3.81 -4.64 -17.22
C SER A 108 3.99 -4.83 -18.74
N SER A 109 3.87 -6.05 -19.24
CA SER A 109 4.46 -6.53 -20.49
C SER A 109 3.77 -6.04 -21.77
N ASP A 110 2.62 -5.36 -21.68
CA ASP A 110 1.97 -4.77 -22.85
C ASP A 110 2.55 -3.37 -23.13
N PRO A 111 3.38 -3.21 -24.18
CA PRO A 111 3.99 -1.93 -24.51
C PRO A 111 2.94 -0.88 -24.91
N ASN A 112 1.76 -1.30 -25.36
CA ASN A 112 0.68 -0.37 -25.72
C ASN A 112 0.06 0.24 -24.47
N SER A 113 -0.12 -0.57 -23.42
CA SER A 113 -0.60 -0.14 -22.11
C SER A 113 0.44 0.76 -21.42
N ARG A 114 1.74 0.46 -21.54
CA ARG A 114 2.84 1.30 -20.99
C ARG A 114 2.90 2.72 -21.50
N SER A 115 2.18 3.07 -22.55
CA SER A 115 2.20 4.43 -23.10
C SER A 115 1.32 5.42 -22.33
N GLU A 116 0.45 4.95 -21.43
CA GLU A 116 -0.41 5.83 -20.64
C GLU A 116 0.35 6.47 -19.48
N LEU A 117 0.39 7.80 -19.42
CA LEU A 117 0.93 8.50 -18.27
C LEU A 117 0.05 8.33 -17.05
N GLY A 118 0.65 8.38 -15.86
CA GLY A 118 0.00 8.00 -14.62
C GLY A 118 -0.13 6.48 -14.44
N LEU A 119 0.14 5.65 -15.46
CA LEU A 119 0.11 4.20 -15.31
C LEU A 119 1.16 3.72 -14.29
N ALA A 120 2.38 4.24 -14.33
CA ALA A 120 3.41 3.86 -13.36
C ALA A 120 2.97 4.19 -11.92
N ARG A 121 2.45 5.41 -11.70
CA ARG A 121 1.89 5.82 -10.40
C ARG A 121 0.74 4.93 -9.96
N GLY A 122 -0.25 4.71 -10.84
CA GLY A 122 -1.41 3.92 -10.49
C GLY A 122 -1.09 2.45 -10.27
N LEU A 123 -0.18 1.89 -11.07
CA LEU A 123 0.34 0.54 -10.90
C LEU A 123 1.04 0.42 -9.55
N VAL A 124 2.07 1.23 -9.29
CA VAL A 124 2.85 1.13 -8.05
C VAL A 124 1.98 1.44 -6.82
N GLY A 125 1.09 2.42 -6.89
CA GLY A 125 0.12 2.72 -5.83
C GLY A 125 -0.83 1.55 -5.53
N THR A 126 -1.28 0.82 -6.56
CA THR A 126 -2.13 -0.38 -6.37
C THR A 126 -1.33 -1.46 -5.65
N LEU A 127 -0.06 -1.64 -6.03
CA LEU A 127 0.81 -2.64 -5.40
C LEU A 127 1.12 -2.27 -3.94
N ASN A 128 1.28 -0.99 -3.64
CA ASN A 128 1.48 -0.54 -2.27
C ASN A 128 0.23 -0.80 -1.42
N GLN A 129 -0.96 -0.48 -1.94
CA GLN A 129 -2.23 -0.81 -1.29
C GLN A 129 -2.37 -2.32 -1.04
N CYS A 130 -2.05 -3.15 -2.03
CA CYS A 130 -2.03 -4.60 -1.87
C CYS A 130 -1.10 -5.06 -0.73
N SER A 131 0.10 -4.49 -0.68
CA SER A 131 1.12 -4.86 0.31
C SER A 131 0.64 -4.58 1.74
N TRP A 132 0.13 -3.38 2.00
CA TRP A 132 -0.40 -3.02 3.33
C TRP A 132 -1.68 -3.76 3.70
N THR A 133 -2.58 -4.01 2.73
CA THR A 133 -3.78 -4.81 2.99
C THR A 133 -3.42 -6.26 3.35
N MET A 134 -2.41 -6.82 2.67
CA MET A 134 -1.89 -8.15 3.00
C MET A 134 -1.22 -8.18 4.37
N THR A 135 -0.42 -7.16 4.72
CA THR A 135 0.18 -7.01 6.06
C THR A 135 -0.90 -6.99 7.14
N TRP A 136 -1.95 -6.19 6.96
CA TRP A 136 -3.06 -6.15 7.90
C TRP A 136 -3.76 -7.51 8.03
N LEU A 137 -4.03 -8.21 6.91
CA LEU A 137 -4.68 -9.52 6.91
C LEU A 137 -3.85 -10.60 7.62
N ASP A 138 -2.54 -10.62 7.42
CA ASP A 138 -1.67 -11.59 8.05
C ASP A 138 -1.50 -11.30 9.55
N ALA A 139 -1.37 -10.02 9.93
CA ALA A 139 -1.39 -9.60 11.33
C ALA A 139 -2.73 -9.91 12.03
N TYR A 140 -3.85 -9.75 11.33
CA TYR A 140 -5.18 -10.14 11.80
C TYR A 140 -5.27 -11.65 12.07
N LYS A 141 -4.76 -12.49 11.15
CA LYS A 141 -4.77 -13.96 11.32
C LYS A 141 -3.91 -14.44 12.48
N THR A 142 -2.78 -13.77 12.75
CA THR A 142 -1.85 -14.15 13.83
C THR A 142 -2.18 -13.50 15.17
N GLY A 143 -3.09 -12.52 15.19
CA GLY A 143 -3.42 -11.75 16.40
C GLY A 143 -2.37 -10.70 16.76
N ASP A 144 -1.51 -10.30 15.81
CA ASP A 144 -0.53 -9.25 16.00
C ASP A 144 -1.20 -7.87 15.92
N THR A 145 -1.53 -7.31 17.08
CA THR A 145 -2.26 -6.04 17.16
C THR A 145 -1.39 -4.83 16.85
N GLU A 146 -0.08 -4.91 17.07
CA GLU A 146 0.85 -3.81 16.77
C GLU A 146 1.00 -3.65 15.26
N ARG A 147 1.23 -4.77 14.56
CA ARG A 147 1.33 -4.77 13.10
C ARG A 147 0.00 -4.43 12.41
N GLN A 148 -1.13 -4.85 12.98
CA GLN A 148 -2.46 -4.42 12.52
C GLN A 148 -2.61 -2.89 12.61
N ALA A 149 -2.24 -2.28 13.73
CA ALA A 149 -2.37 -0.84 13.93
C ALA A 149 -1.47 -0.06 12.95
N GLU A 150 -0.23 -0.51 12.74
CA GLU A 150 0.68 0.11 11.76
C GLU A 150 0.11 0.04 10.35
N ALA A 151 -0.36 -1.13 9.91
CA ALA A 151 -0.96 -1.26 8.59
C ALA A 151 -2.24 -0.42 8.46
N MET A 152 -3.05 -0.32 9.51
CA MET A 152 -4.24 0.55 9.53
C MET A 152 -3.90 2.03 9.37
N THR A 153 -2.83 2.51 10.02
CA THR A 153 -2.34 3.89 9.85
C THR A 153 -2.08 4.17 8.38
N VAL A 154 -1.28 3.34 7.70
CA VAL A 154 -0.96 3.57 6.28
C VAL A 154 -2.18 3.45 5.36
N MET A 155 -3.06 2.47 5.59
CA MET A 155 -4.29 2.31 4.81
C MET A 155 -5.28 3.48 4.97
N THR A 156 -5.23 4.20 6.09
CA THR A 156 -6.13 5.31 6.39
C THR A 156 -5.53 6.66 6.00
N ASP A 157 -4.25 6.86 6.33
CA ASP A 157 -3.61 8.17 6.27
C ASP A 157 -2.88 8.41 4.95
N ASP A 158 -2.41 7.34 4.28
CA ASP A 158 -1.56 7.48 3.10
C ASP A 158 -2.25 6.98 1.81
N ILE A 159 -2.67 5.70 1.80
CA ILE A 159 -3.20 5.01 0.60
C ILE A 159 -4.34 5.77 -0.10
N PRO A 160 -5.33 6.34 0.62
CA PRO A 160 -6.46 6.96 -0.06
C PRO A 160 -6.10 8.24 -0.82
N TYR A 161 -4.89 8.76 -0.62
CA TYR A 161 -4.37 9.97 -1.25
C TYR A 161 -3.30 9.69 -2.33
N TYR A 162 -2.95 8.42 -2.57
CA TYR A 162 -1.93 8.05 -3.57
C TYR A 162 -2.37 8.29 -5.01
N TYR A 163 -3.64 8.05 -5.28
CA TYR A 163 -4.26 8.51 -6.50
C TYR A 163 -4.67 9.95 -6.24
N ASP A 164 -4.46 10.83 -7.21
CA ASP A 164 -5.16 12.12 -7.23
C ASP A 164 -6.65 11.81 -7.40
N GLY A 165 -7.29 11.32 -6.33
CA GLY A 165 -8.71 11.14 -6.17
C GLY A 165 -9.32 12.53 -6.17
N GLY A 166 -9.39 13.08 -7.39
CA GLY A 166 -9.76 14.43 -7.73
C GLY A 166 -8.78 15.48 -7.18
N ASP A 167 -8.71 16.62 -7.85
CA ASP A 167 -8.29 17.89 -7.25
C ASP A 167 -9.16 18.29 -6.01
N ASP A 168 -9.99 17.39 -5.47
CA ASP A 168 -10.98 17.60 -4.41
C ASP A 168 -10.67 16.86 -3.09
N GLY A 169 -9.65 15.99 -3.05
CA GLY A 169 -9.20 15.31 -1.83
C GLY A 169 -10.16 14.24 -1.33
N ILE A 170 -10.97 13.65 -2.21
CA ILE A 170 -11.94 12.62 -1.85
C ILE A 170 -11.27 11.23 -1.89
N PRO A 171 -11.24 10.51 -0.76
CA PRO A 171 -10.62 9.18 -0.71
C PRO A 171 -11.33 8.18 -1.62
N ASP A 172 -10.59 7.26 -2.22
CA ASP A 172 -11.17 6.18 -3.03
C ASP A 172 -12.17 5.34 -2.21
N ARG A 173 -13.37 5.14 -2.76
CA ARG A 173 -14.49 4.50 -2.07
C ARG A 173 -14.22 3.03 -1.73
N ASN A 174 -13.44 2.32 -2.55
CA ASN A 174 -13.11 0.93 -2.27
C ASN A 174 -12.13 0.84 -1.10
N SER A 175 -11.14 1.72 -1.08
CA SER A 175 -10.17 1.87 0.01
C SER A 175 -10.87 2.19 1.34
N GLN A 176 -11.83 3.11 1.34
CA GLN A 176 -12.65 3.41 2.51
C GLN A 176 -13.39 2.19 3.06
N ARG A 177 -14.03 1.38 2.20
CA ARG A 177 -14.75 0.18 2.64
C ARG A 177 -13.83 -0.88 3.25
N ILE A 178 -12.61 -1.01 2.74
CA ILE A 178 -11.59 -1.91 3.31
C ILE A 178 -11.22 -1.44 4.72
N VAL A 179 -10.91 -0.14 4.86
CA VAL A 179 -10.55 0.49 6.15
C VAL A 179 -11.70 0.37 7.16
N GLU A 180 -12.92 0.75 6.79
CA GLU A 180 -14.10 0.66 7.67
C GLU A 180 -14.34 -0.78 8.16
N GLY A 181 -14.23 -1.77 7.28
CA GLY A 181 -14.33 -3.19 7.65
C GLY A 181 -13.23 -3.61 8.62
N ALA A 182 -11.98 -3.23 8.31
CA ALA A 182 -10.81 -3.54 9.13
C ALA A 182 -10.88 -2.92 10.54
N GLU A 183 -11.36 -1.68 10.67
CA GLU A 183 -11.60 -1.02 11.97
C GLU A 183 -12.64 -1.76 12.84
N MET A 184 -13.62 -2.40 12.20
CA MET A 184 -14.61 -3.25 12.87
C MET A 184 -14.11 -4.67 13.14
N GLY A 185 -12.87 -5.00 12.74
CA GLY A 185 -12.32 -6.35 12.80
C GLY A 185 -12.95 -7.33 11.81
N ASP A 186 -13.59 -6.83 10.75
CA ASP A 186 -14.16 -7.65 9.67
C ASP A 186 -13.18 -7.69 8.47
N PRO A 187 -12.51 -8.84 8.21
CA PRO A 187 -11.53 -8.93 7.15
C PRO A 187 -12.16 -9.13 5.75
N THR A 188 -13.49 -9.17 5.62
CA THR A 188 -14.16 -9.60 4.39
C THR A 188 -13.79 -8.74 3.18
N GLU A 189 -13.87 -7.41 3.28
CA GLU A 189 -13.55 -6.51 2.16
C GLU A 189 -12.05 -6.54 1.81
N ALA A 190 -11.18 -6.58 2.81
CA ALA A 190 -9.74 -6.73 2.61
C ALA A 190 -9.41 -8.04 1.86
N GLN A 191 -10.03 -9.16 2.25
CA GLN A 191 -9.84 -10.46 1.58
C GLN A 191 -10.34 -10.43 0.13
N LEU A 192 -11.49 -9.82 -0.12
CA LEU A 192 -12.04 -9.66 -1.47
C LEU A 192 -11.11 -8.82 -2.34
N PHE A 193 -10.62 -7.70 -1.81
CA PHE A 193 -9.67 -6.83 -2.50
C PHE A 193 -8.38 -7.59 -2.85
N VAL A 194 -7.78 -8.28 -1.88
CA VAL A 194 -6.54 -9.05 -2.10
C VAL A 194 -6.76 -10.17 -3.12
N THR A 195 -7.89 -10.87 -3.04
CA THR A 195 -8.21 -11.95 -3.98
C THR A 195 -8.43 -11.42 -5.40
N ALA A 196 -9.07 -10.27 -5.55
CA ALA A 196 -9.37 -9.70 -6.87
C ALA A 196 -8.17 -9.01 -7.52
N ASN A 197 -7.37 -8.29 -6.73
CA ASN A 197 -6.37 -7.34 -7.25
C ASN A 197 -4.92 -7.72 -6.94
N CYS A 198 -4.69 -8.46 -5.85
CA CYS A 198 -3.35 -8.69 -5.30
C CYS A 198 -2.82 -10.11 -5.54
N GLN A 199 -3.62 -11.03 -6.09
CA GLN A 199 -3.19 -12.36 -6.50
C GLN A 199 -1.95 -12.39 -7.44
N PRO A 200 -1.71 -11.40 -8.31
CA PRO A 200 -0.46 -11.37 -9.06
C PRO A 200 0.74 -10.80 -8.27
N ALA A 201 0.63 -10.52 -6.95
CA ALA A 201 1.67 -9.94 -6.10
C ALA A 201 2.92 -10.77 -5.76
N TYR A 202 3.30 -11.65 -6.68
CA TYR A 202 4.64 -12.21 -6.82
C TYR A 202 5.73 -11.16 -7.20
N TRP A 203 5.46 -9.85 -7.14
CA TRP A 203 6.42 -8.75 -7.41
C TRP A 203 7.19 -8.29 -6.17
N VAL A 204 7.19 -9.13 -5.14
CA VAL A 204 7.60 -8.74 -3.79
C VAL A 204 8.76 -9.58 -3.29
N VAL A 205 8.79 -10.86 -3.64
CA VAL A 205 9.93 -11.77 -3.45
C VAL A 205 9.71 -12.99 -4.34
N ASP A 206 10.79 -13.67 -4.76
CA ASP A 206 10.62 -15.01 -5.32
C ASP A 206 10.07 -15.94 -4.23
N PRO A 207 9.08 -16.80 -4.55
CA PRO A 207 8.51 -17.75 -3.59
C PRO A 207 9.54 -18.75 -3.04
#